data_AF-A0A100WSH2-F1
#
_entry.id   AF-A0A100WSH2-F1
#
_cell.length_a   1.000
_cell.length_b   1.000
_cell.length_c   1.000
_cell.angle_alpha   90.00
_cell.angle_beta   90.00
_cell.angle_gamma   90.00
#
_symmetry.space_group_name_H-M   'P 1'
#
loop_
_entity.id
_entity.type
_entity.pdbx_description
1 polymer ?
#
loop_
_entity_poly.entity_id
_entity_poly.type
_entity_poly.pdbx_seq_one_letter_code
_entity_poly.pdbx_strand_id
1 'polypeptide(L)'
;MPESAYRVEVPPAPYVLRAEPDVVELWSTVRLPFDPSGWVLEMRNDLCRALRDWSPRTGGHLHAVYGAADDGAFVDTENVLLYNVGSGALRPLMARSVTFERGYETPEPPPGTGLTEGAALHYQRYREARDDTFEFWRPGKQVAAFTGVPVDSVTDKPAPVWKAIRDFAVPPAQTATAPTRFVLRLRVTDTRETKPANSLVDIVKPTLDGIISAYHSHEGSDGVAEAQRLEEAGLGSRATLREQLLDGRWAALGATRVVRPSTAAGRVRWYPLDDFCVAAHITLSVDGSAADDHHARWRLSGELAEAIPVH
;
A
#
# COMPACT_ATOMS: atom_id res chain seq x y z
N MET A 1 31.15 8.36 -54.69
CA MET A 1 30.28 9.11 -53.76
C MET A 1 29.35 8.10 -53.12
N PRO A 2 29.57 7.65 -51.86
CA PRO A 2 28.57 6.85 -51.17
C PRO A 2 27.62 7.77 -50.40
N GLU A 3 26.32 7.59 -50.63
CA GLU A 3 25.26 8.20 -49.82
C GLU A 3 25.36 7.67 -48.38
N SER A 4 25.86 8.52 -47.49
CA SER A 4 25.75 8.32 -46.05
C SER A 4 24.30 8.57 -45.65
N ALA A 5 23.50 7.52 -45.56
CA ALA A 5 22.20 7.56 -44.93
C ALA A 5 22.37 8.01 -43.47
N TYR A 6 22.01 9.26 -43.19
CA TYR A 6 21.87 9.78 -41.83
C TYR A 6 20.78 8.96 -41.12
N ARG A 7 21.18 7.95 -40.34
CA ARG A 7 20.31 7.38 -39.31
C ARG A 7 20.23 8.42 -38.20
N VAL A 8 19.11 9.14 -38.14
CA VAL A 8 18.74 9.85 -36.93
C VAL A 8 18.34 8.77 -35.93
N GLU A 9 19.22 8.47 -34.98
CA GLU A 9 18.84 7.70 -33.80
C GLU A 9 17.81 8.52 -33.04
N VAL A 10 16.53 8.17 -33.18
CA VAL A 10 15.49 8.68 -32.30
C VAL A 10 15.80 8.10 -30.92
N PRO A 11 16.08 8.92 -29.90
CA PRO A 11 16.32 8.41 -28.57
C PRO A 11 15.12 7.57 -28.12
N PRO A 12 15.34 6.43 -27.46
CA PRO A 12 14.26 5.56 -27.03
C PRO A 12 13.27 6.33 -26.15
N ALA A 13 11.98 6.05 -26.31
CA ALA A 13 10.97 6.64 -25.44
C ALA A 13 11.27 6.24 -23.98
N PRO A 14 11.25 7.18 -23.01
CA PRO A 14 11.65 6.88 -21.63
C PRO A 14 10.64 5.97 -20.90
N TYR A 15 9.46 5.77 -21.49
CA TYR A 15 8.45 4.82 -21.04
C TYR A 15 7.57 4.37 -22.21
N VAL A 16 6.83 3.28 -22.00
CA VAL A 16 5.83 2.73 -22.91
C VAL A 16 4.57 2.41 -22.12
N LEU A 17 3.42 2.93 -22.59
CA LEU A 17 2.11 2.63 -22.03
C LEU A 17 1.31 1.81 -23.05
N ARG A 18 0.77 0.67 -22.61
CA ARG A 18 -0.16 -0.17 -23.36
C ARG A 18 -1.50 -0.18 -22.65
N ALA A 19 -2.56 0.19 -23.36
CA ALA A 19 -3.92 0.15 -22.84
C ALA A 19 -4.77 -0.76 -23.73
N GLU A 20 -4.98 -1.99 -23.27
CA GLU A 20 -5.85 -2.98 -23.88
C GLU A 20 -7.22 -3.02 -23.18
N PRO A 21 -8.24 -3.71 -23.72
CA PRO A 21 -9.58 -3.69 -23.14
C PRO A 21 -9.68 -4.17 -21.67
N ASP A 22 -8.81 -5.09 -21.26
CA ASP A 22 -8.81 -5.77 -19.96
C ASP A 22 -7.58 -5.44 -19.09
N VAL A 23 -6.59 -4.73 -19.64
CA VAL A 23 -5.33 -4.45 -18.95
C VAL A 23 -4.71 -3.12 -19.37
N VAL A 24 -4.14 -2.41 -18.40
CA VAL A 24 -3.27 -1.25 -18.61
C VAL A 24 -1.88 -1.57 -18.08
N GLU A 25 -0.85 -1.42 -18.91
CA GLU A 25 0.53 -1.73 -18.59
C GLU A 25 1.46 -0.57 -18.90
N LEU A 26 2.47 -0.38 -18.05
CA LEU A 26 3.45 0.67 -18.17
C LEU A 26 4.84 0.10 -17.93
N TRP A 27 5.76 0.31 -18.87
CA TRP A 27 7.20 0.09 -18.72
C TRP A 27 7.91 1.42 -18.67
N SER A 28 8.90 1.57 -17.81
CA SER A 28 9.66 2.82 -17.66
C SER A 28 11.08 2.53 -17.18
N THR A 29 12.04 3.38 -17.56
CA THR A 29 13.41 3.34 -17.02
C THR A 29 13.53 3.99 -15.64
N VAL A 30 12.44 4.57 -15.12
CA VAL A 30 12.39 5.20 -13.79
C VAL A 30 11.08 4.83 -13.09
N ARG A 31 11.19 4.44 -11.82
CA ARG A 31 10.05 4.23 -10.93
C ARG A 31 9.25 5.51 -10.75
N LEU A 32 7.93 5.42 -10.83
CA LEU A 32 7.04 6.56 -10.58
C LEU A 32 7.21 7.09 -9.12
N PRO A 33 7.75 8.31 -8.93
CA PRO A 33 7.94 8.89 -7.60
C PRO A 33 6.69 9.63 -7.12
N PHE A 34 6.68 10.06 -5.85
CA PHE A 34 5.58 10.82 -5.25
C PHE A 34 5.34 12.18 -5.94
N ASP A 35 6.40 12.96 -6.17
CA ASP A 35 6.36 14.26 -6.83
C ASP A 35 7.08 14.20 -8.19
N PRO A 36 6.44 13.63 -9.24
CA PRO A 36 7.05 13.52 -10.54
C PRO A 36 7.18 14.87 -11.23
N SER A 37 8.21 15.03 -12.05
CA SER A 37 8.46 16.21 -12.88
C SER A 37 8.95 15.81 -14.27
N GLY A 38 8.94 16.74 -15.22
CA GLY A 38 9.35 16.48 -16.61
C GLY A 38 8.57 15.34 -17.25
N TRP A 39 9.26 14.49 -18.01
CA TRP A 39 8.64 13.35 -18.71
C TRP A 39 7.99 12.33 -17.76
N VAL A 40 8.42 12.24 -16.50
CA VAL A 40 7.82 11.33 -15.50
C VAL A 40 6.42 11.80 -15.11
N LEU A 41 6.20 13.12 -15.09
CA LEU A 41 4.87 13.71 -14.87
C LEU A 41 3.95 13.41 -16.05
N GLU A 42 4.47 13.48 -17.28
CA GLU A 42 3.74 13.10 -18.50
C GLU A 42 3.35 11.63 -18.46
N MET A 43 4.29 10.73 -18.14
CA MET A 43 4.05 9.30 -17.93
C MET A 43 2.92 9.04 -16.93
N ARG A 44 2.95 9.68 -15.76
CA ARG A 44 1.88 9.56 -14.75
C ARG A 44 0.53 10.01 -15.32
N ASN A 45 0.51 11.15 -16.02
CA ASN A 45 -0.73 11.70 -16.57
C ASN A 45 -1.32 10.81 -17.67
N ASP A 46 -0.48 10.18 -18.48
CA ASP A 46 -0.91 9.23 -19.51
C ASP A 46 -1.43 7.93 -18.89
N LEU A 47 -0.75 7.40 -17.85
CA LEU A 47 -1.26 6.28 -17.05
C LEU A 47 -2.62 6.63 -16.42
N CYS A 48 -2.75 7.80 -15.80
CA CYS A 48 -4.01 8.30 -15.25
C CYS A 48 -5.14 8.35 -16.28
N ARG A 49 -4.84 8.79 -17.51
CA ARG A 49 -5.84 8.87 -18.59
C ARG A 49 -6.30 7.47 -18.98
N ALA A 50 -5.36 6.56 -19.23
CA ALA A 50 -5.67 5.17 -19.58
C ALA A 50 -6.53 4.48 -18.50
N LEU A 51 -6.20 4.66 -17.21
CA LEU A 51 -6.97 4.08 -16.11
C LEU A 51 -8.38 4.66 -15.99
N ARG A 52 -8.56 5.97 -16.22
CA ARG A 52 -9.90 6.59 -16.24
C ARG A 52 -10.73 6.07 -17.41
N ASP A 53 -10.14 5.94 -18.60
CA ASP A 53 -10.82 5.46 -19.79
C ASP A 53 -11.20 3.97 -19.66
N TRP A 54 -10.40 3.21 -18.91
CA TRP A 54 -10.67 1.81 -18.59
C TRP A 54 -11.75 1.63 -17.51
N SER A 55 -11.86 2.55 -16.55
CA SER A 55 -12.73 2.43 -15.37
C SER A 55 -14.21 2.06 -15.61
N PRO A 56 -14.90 2.54 -16.67
CA PRO A 56 -16.30 2.19 -16.89
C PRO A 56 -16.54 0.70 -17.17
N ARG A 57 -15.47 -0.08 -17.40
CA ARG A 57 -15.53 -1.50 -17.75
C ARG A 57 -15.29 -2.43 -16.57
N THR A 58 -15.09 -1.88 -15.38
CA THR A 58 -14.71 -2.64 -14.19
C THR A 58 -15.83 -2.67 -13.15
N GLY A 59 -15.91 -3.76 -12.40
CA GLY A 59 -16.77 -3.89 -11.21
C GLY A 59 -16.22 -3.20 -9.96
N GLY A 60 -15.12 -2.46 -10.07
CA GLY A 60 -14.43 -1.84 -8.93
C GLY A 60 -13.55 -2.80 -8.13
N HIS A 61 -13.03 -3.84 -8.80
CA HIS A 61 -12.09 -4.81 -8.25
C HIS A 61 -10.73 -4.65 -8.93
N LEU A 62 -9.85 -3.82 -8.38
CA LEU A 62 -8.55 -3.55 -8.98
C LEU A 62 -7.54 -4.65 -8.60
N HIS A 63 -6.75 -5.13 -9.57
CA HIS A 63 -5.51 -5.86 -9.33
C HIS A 63 -4.34 -5.11 -9.97
N ALA A 64 -3.43 -4.63 -9.12
CA ALA A 64 -2.26 -3.87 -9.51
C ALA A 64 -0.97 -4.65 -9.22
N VAL A 65 0.00 -4.63 -10.13
CA VAL A 65 1.29 -5.30 -9.97
C VAL A 65 2.42 -4.37 -10.31
N TYR A 66 3.46 -4.34 -9.48
CA TYR A 66 4.71 -3.66 -9.74
C TYR A 66 5.83 -4.68 -9.93
N GLY A 67 6.48 -4.67 -11.09
CA GLY A 67 7.63 -5.51 -11.43
C GLY A 67 8.91 -4.70 -11.50
N ALA A 68 9.95 -5.12 -10.80
CA ALA A 68 11.32 -4.61 -10.94
C ALA A 68 12.30 -5.59 -10.30
N ALA A 69 13.56 -5.61 -10.74
CA ALA A 69 14.59 -6.47 -10.15
C ALA A 69 14.72 -6.28 -8.63
N ASP A 70 15.08 -7.35 -7.92
CA ASP A 70 15.39 -7.31 -6.48
C ASP A 70 16.81 -6.78 -6.24
N ASP A 71 17.00 -5.49 -6.46
CA ASP A 71 18.28 -4.78 -6.32
C ASP A 71 18.54 -4.27 -4.89
N GLY A 72 17.68 -4.64 -3.94
CA GLY A 72 17.72 -4.16 -2.56
C GLY A 72 17.23 -2.71 -2.38
N ALA A 73 16.70 -2.06 -3.42
CA ALA A 73 16.11 -0.75 -3.27
C ALA A 73 14.85 -0.79 -2.40
N PHE A 74 14.71 0.23 -1.54
CA PHE A 74 13.51 0.48 -0.76
C PHE A 74 12.36 0.85 -1.69
N VAL A 75 11.27 0.07 -1.66
CA VAL A 75 10.08 0.26 -2.50
C VAL A 75 8.82 -0.02 -1.67
N ASP A 76 8.03 1.02 -1.44
CA ASP A 76 6.67 0.85 -0.93
C ASP A 76 5.76 0.52 -2.10
N THR A 77 5.38 -0.75 -2.21
CA THR A 77 4.57 -1.28 -3.32
C THR A 77 3.27 -0.49 -3.51
N GLU A 78 2.59 -0.19 -2.40
CA GLU A 78 1.37 0.62 -2.38
C GLU A 78 1.59 2.04 -2.91
N ASN A 79 2.69 2.69 -2.54
CA ASN A 79 2.97 4.05 -3.01
C ASN A 79 3.13 4.08 -4.52
N VAL A 80 3.91 3.15 -5.07
CA VAL A 80 4.22 3.11 -6.51
C VAL A 80 2.97 2.82 -7.33
N LEU A 81 2.13 1.89 -6.88
CA LEU A 81 0.95 1.44 -7.62
C LEU A 81 -0.29 2.29 -7.40
N LEU A 82 -0.47 2.88 -6.22
CA LEU A 82 -1.73 3.53 -5.85
C LEU A 82 -1.54 5.01 -5.57
N TYR A 83 -0.72 5.35 -4.57
CA TYR A 83 -0.60 6.72 -4.09
C TYR A 83 0.00 7.68 -5.12
N ASN A 84 1.13 7.31 -5.73
CA ASN A 84 1.87 8.14 -6.69
C ASN A 84 1.15 8.26 -8.04
N VAL A 85 0.26 7.31 -8.37
CA VAL A 85 -0.60 7.37 -9.56
C VAL A 85 -1.65 8.45 -9.39
N GLY A 86 -2.31 8.48 -8.23
CA GLY A 86 -3.28 9.51 -7.86
C GLY A 86 -4.71 8.99 -7.75
N SER A 87 -5.37 9.40 -6.67
CA SER A 87 -6.67 8.85 -6.25
C SER A 87 -7.80 9.06 -7.26
N GLY A 88 -7.77 10.15 -8.02
CA GLY A 88 -8.83 10.48 -8.99
C GLY A 88 -9.00 9.43 -10.09
N ALA A 89 -7.90 8.83 -10.57
CA ALA A 89 -7.96 7.78 -11.60
C ALA A 89 -8.36 6.42 -11.02
N LEU A 90 -7.99 6.13 -9.78
CA LEU A 90 -8.16 4.83 -9.15
C LEU A 90 -9.48 4.67 -8.37
N ARG A 91 -10.13 5.77 -7.97
CA ARG A 91 -11.37 5.74 -7.18
C ARG A 91 -12.43 4.78 -7.72
N PRO A 92 -12.83 4.82 -9.00
CA PRO A 92 -13.82 3.87 -9.52
C PRO A 92 -13.30 2.43 -9.58
N LEU A 93 -12.00 2.25 -9.86
CA LEU A 93 -11.36 0.94 -9.96
C LEU A 93 -11.27 0.21 -8.61
N MET A 94 -11.23 0.97 -7.51
CA MET A 94 -11.12 0.47 -6.14
C MET A 94 -12.45 0.57 -5.36
N ALA A 95 -13.60 0.55 -6.06
CA ALA A 95 -14.91 0.74 -5.43
C ALA A 95 -15.29 -0.40 -4.47
N ARG A 96 -14.76 -1.60 -4.69
CA ARG A 96 -15.10 -2.83 -3.94
C ARG A 96 -13.88 -3.51 -3.35
N SER A 97 -12.81 -3.65 -4.13
CA SER A 97 -11.58 -4.24 -3.64
C SER A 97 -10.35 -3.70 -4.37
N VAL A 98 -9.20 -3.87 -3.73
CA VAL A 98 -7.89 -3.72 -4.37
C VAL A 98 -7.00 -4.87 -3.95
N THR A 99 -6.35 -5.48 -4.93
CA THR A 99 -5.19 -6.34 -4.76
C THR A 99 -3.99 -5.59 -5.30
N PHE A 100 -2.91 -5.48 -4.54
CA PHE A 100 -1.63 -5.04 -5.07
C PHE A 100 -0.53 -6.03 -4.73
N GLU A 101 0.46 -6.17 -5.62
CA GLU A 101 1.59 -7.07 -5.43
C GLU A 101 2.88 -6.52 -6.03
N ARG A 102 4.01 -6.90 -5.43
CA ARG A 102 5.36 -6.71 -5.96
C ARG A 102 5.84 -8.01 -6.59
N GLY A 103 6.10 -8.00 -7.88
CA GLY A 103 6.87 -9.02 -8.58
C GLY A 103 8.34 -8.59 -8.70
N TYR A 104 9.24 -9.57 -8.73
CA TYR A 104 10.68 -9.33 -8.96
C TYR A 104 11.12 -9.61 -10.39
N GLU A 105 10.16 -10.00 -11.23
CA GLU A 105 10.33 -10.19 -12.67
C GLU A 105 9.65 -9.04 -13.40
N THR A 106 10.27 -8.62 -14.50
CA THR A 106 9.77 -7.57 -15.37
C THR A 106 9.52 -8.18 -16.75
N PRO A 107 8.28 -8.21 -17.27
CA PRO A 107 8.03 -8.71 -18.61
C PRO A 107 8.73 -7.81 -19.64
N GLU A 108 9.14 -8.39 -20.76
CA GLU A 108 9.76 -7.63 -21.85
C GLU A 108 8.82 -6.52 -22.35
N PRO A 109 9.34 -5.31 -22.62
CA PRO A 109 8.54 -4.26 -23.23
C PRO A 109 8.16 -4.65 -24.67
N PRO A 110 7.08 -4.07 -25.24
CA PRO A 110 6.70 -4.35 -26.61
C PRO A 110 7.86 -4.13 -27.61
N PRO A 111 7.97 -4.96 -28.67
CA PRO A 111 9.02 -4.82 -29.68
C PRO A 111 9.02 -3.44 -30.35
N GLY A 112 10.21 -2.93 -30.69
CA GLY A 112 10.36 -1.66 -31.41
C GLY A 112 10.21 -0.40 -30.56
N THR A 113 10.08 -0.53 -29.23
CA THR A 113 9.95 0.60 -28.29
C THR A 113 11.28 1.25 -27.91
N GLY A 114 12.39 0.54 -28.11
CA GLY A 114 13.73 1.00 -27.74
C GLY A 114 14.05 0.89 -26.23
N LEU A 115 13.08 0.46 -25.41
CA LEU A 115 13.34 0.03 -24.04
C LEU A 115 14.03 -1.34 -24.09
N THR A 116 15.19 -1.48 -23.44
CA THR A 116 15.98 -2.73 -23.45
C THR A 116 16.09 -3.31 -22.04
N GLU A 117 16.21 -4.64 -22.00
CA GLU A 117 16.32 -5.51 -20.82
C GLU A 117 17.46 -5.14 -19.83
N GLY A 118 18.39 -4.27 -20.24
CA GLY A 118 19.55 -3.85 -19.44
C GLY A 118 19.40 -2.53 -18.69
N ALA A 119 18.35 -1.74 -18.94
CA ALA A 119 17.98 -0.64 -18.06
C ALA A 119 17.26 -1.22 -16.84
N ALA A 120 17.37 -0.62 -15.65
CA ALA A 120 16.53 -0.98 -14.50
C ALA A 120 15.06 -0.69 -14.85
N LEU A 121 14.40 -1.66 -15.48
CA LEU A 121 13.05 -1.52 -15.99
C LEU A 121 12.06 -1.68 -14.84
N HIS A 122 11.16 -0.72 -14.77
CA HIS A 122 10.03 -0.69 -13.88
C HIS A 122 8.77 -1.00 -14.68
N TYR A 123 8.03 -2.00 -14.24
CA TYR A 123 6.77 -2.41 -14.82
C TYR A 123 5.62 -2.17 -13.84
N GLN A 124 4.51 -1.67 -14.36
CA GLN A 124 3.25 -1.59 -13.65
C GLN A 124 2.15 -2.19 -14.51
N ARG A 125 1.27 -2.98 -13.90
CA ARG A 125 0.09 -3.55 -14.55
C ARG A 125 -1.14 -3.31 -13.71
N TYR A 126 -2.23 -2.93 -14.36
CA TYR A 126 -3.54 -2.75 -13.76
C TYR A 126 -4.54 -3.55 -14.58
N ARG A 127 -5.31 -4.39 -13.90
CA ARG A 127 -6.38 -5.19 -14.51
C ARG A 127 -7.51 -5.41 -13.51
N GLU A 128 -8.61 -5.95 -13.99
CA GLU A 128 -9.70 -6.36 -13.09
C GLU A 128 -9.30 -7.65 -12.38
N ALA A 129 -9.50 -7.69 -11.06
CA ALA A 129 -9.21 -8.87 -10.26
C ALA A 129 -10.18 -9.99 -10.65
N ARG A 130 -9.63 -11.17 -10.95
CA ARG A 130 -10.43 -12.37 -11.26
C ARG A 130 -10.93 -13.07 -10.00
N ASP A 131 -10.13 -13.01 -8.94
CA ASP A 131 -10.33 -13.61 -7.63
C ASP A 131 -9.55 -12.82 -6.55
N ASP A 132 -9.47 -13.37 -5.34
CA ASP A 132 -8.72 -12.84 -4.19
C ASP A 132 -7.32 -13.45 -4.04
N THR A 133 -6.81 -14.11 -5.09
CA THR A 133 -5.50 -14.73 -5.09
C THR A 133 -4.40 -13.75 -5.51
N PHE A 134 -3.20 -14.04 -5.02
CA PHE A 134 -1.98 -13.34 -5.37
C PHE A 134 -1.26 -14.12 -6.48
N GLU A 135 -0.71 -13.42 -7.47
CA GLU A 135 0.04 -14.03 -8.56
C GLU A 135 1.45 -14.45 -8.17
N PHE A 136 2.14 -13.61 -7.39
CA PHE A 136 3.56 -13.80 -7.10
C PHE A 136 3.80 -14.37 -5.70
N TRP A 137 2.74 -14.40 -4.88
CA TRP A 137 2.84 -14.72 -3.47
C TRP A 137 1.77 -15.70 -3.05
N ARG A 138 2.08 -16.51 -2.05
CA ARG A 138 1.09 -17.25 -1.26
C ARG A 138 1.31 -16.95 0.21
N PRO A 139 0.24 -16.84 1.01
CA PRO A 139 0.37 -16.70 2.46
C PRO A 139 1.02 -17.96 3.03
N GLY A 140 2.06 -17.75 3.83
CA GLY A 140 2.71 -18.78 4.62
C GLY A 140 2.10 -18.88 6.01
N LYS A 141 2.96 -18.87 7.02
CA LYS A 141 2.52 -18.90 8.41
C LYS A 141 1.89 -17.56 8.81
N GLN A 142 0.75 -17.63 9.47
CA GLN A 142 0.09 -16.45 10.04
C GLN A 142 0.98 -15.83 11.14
N VAL A 143 1.26 -14.54 11.02
CA VAL A 143 2.02 -13.76 12.01
C VAL A 143 1.11 -12.97 12.94
N ALA A 144 -0.03 -12.49 12.44
CA ALA A 144 -1.03 -11.79 13.24
C ALA A 144 -2.43 -11.91 12.61
N ALA A 145 -3.45 -11.79 13.45
CA ALA A 145 -4.84 -11.67 12.99
C ALA A 145 -5.65 -10.84 13.98
N PHE A 146 -6.68 -10.18 13.47
CA PHE A 146 -7.62 -9.39 14.24
C PHE A 146 -9.00 -9.41 13.57
N THR A 147 -10.06 -9.29 14.36
CA THR A 147 -11.43 -9.40 13.86
C THR A 147 -12.28 -8.31 14.47
N GLY A 148 -13.00 -7.56 13.63
CA GLY A 148 -14.01 -6.61 14.08
C GLY A 148 -13.46 -5.44 14.89
N VAL A 149 -12.20 -5.04 14.69
CA VAL A 149 -11.59 -3.95 15.46
C VAL A 149 -12.32 -2.64 15.16
N PRO A 150 -12.91 -1.97 16.16
CA PRO A 150 -13.64 -0.73 15.97
C PRO A 150 -12.68 0.44 15.76
N VAL A 151 -12.85 1.18 14.65
CA VAL A 151 -12.00 2.34 14.32
C VAL A 151 -12.87 3.54 13.94
N ASP A 152 -12.55 4.72 14.48
CA ASP A 152 -13.31 5.94 14.19
C ASP A 152 -13.00 6.51 12.80
N SER A 153 -11.73 6.45 12.37
CA SER A 153 -11.27 7.00 11.10
C SER A 153 -10.19 6.15 10.45
N VAL A 154 -10.27 6.03 9.12
CA VAL A 154 -9.37 5.23 8.27
C VAL A 154 -8.82 6.01 7.06
N THR A 155 -9.22 7.28 6.87
CA THR A 155 -8.93 8.03 5.62
C THR A 155 -7.82 9.08 5.72
N ASP A 156 -7.50 9.53 6.94
CA ASP A 156 -6.67 10.74 7.09
C ASP A 156 -5.33 10.48 7.75
N LYS A 157 -5.29 9.58 8.73
CA LYS A 157 -4.13 9.34 9.57
C LYS A 157 -4.06 7.86 9.97
N PRO A 158 -2.84 7.30 10.08
CA PRO A 158 -2.66 5.94 10.59
C PRO A 158 -2.88 5.82 12.11
N ALA A 159 -2.76 6.93 12.83
CA ALA A 159 -2.75 6.92 14.30
C ALA A 159 -4.04 6.34 14.94
N PRO A 160 -5.27 6.66 14.47
CA PRO A 160 -6.49 6.03 14.99
C PRO A 160 -6.54 4.52 14.75
N VAL A 161 -6.08 4.06 13.57
CA VAL A 161 -6.02 2.62 13.23
C VAL A 161 -5.02 1.91 14.14
N TRP A 162 -3.81 2.46 14.29
CA TRP A 162 -2.81 1.94 15.20
C TRP A 162 -3.36 1.78 16.62
N LYS A 163 -4.00 2.83 17.14
CA LYS A 163 -4.54 2.85 18.51
C LYS A 163 -5.64 1.81 18.69
N ALA A 164 -6.57 1.72 17.73
CA ALA A 164 -7.65 0.76 17.78
C ALA A 164 -7.15 -0.69 17.78
N ILE A 165 -6.15 -1.01 16.95
CA ILE A 165 -5.52 -2.34 16.99
C ILE A 165 -4.91 -2.58 18.38
N ARG A 166 -4.18 -1.62 18.95
CA ARG A 166 -3.56 -1.76 20.27
C ARG A 166 -4.54 -1.86 21.44
N ASP A 167 -5.75 -1.34 21.29
CA ASP A 167 -6.78 -1.38 22.33
C ASP A 167 -7.67 -2.63 22.26
N PHE A 168 -7.99 -3.07 21.05
CA PHE A 168 -9.05 -4.06 20.84
C PHE A 168 -8.58 -5.38 20.23
N ALA A 169 -7.41 -5.43 19.59
CA ALA A 169 -6.85 -6.68 19.10
C ALA A 169 -6.01 -7.38 20.18
N VAL A 170 -5.73 -8.66 19.95
CA VAL A 170 -4.86 -9.46 20.80
C VAL A 170 -3.42 -9.37 20.25
N PRO A 171 -2.40 -9.23 21.11
CA PRO A 171 -1.01 -9.32 20.67
C PRO A 171 -0.74 -10.65 19.91
N PRO A 172 0.14 -10.63 18.91
CA PRO A 172 0.51 -11.83 18.17
C PRO A 172 1.17 -12.88 19.08
N ALA A 173 1.02 -14.15 18.73
CA ALA A 173 1.62 -15.25 19.50
C ALA A 173 3.15 -15.31 19.38
N GLN A 174 3.70 -14.71 18.32
CA GLN A 174 5.13 -14.72 18.02
C GLN A 174 5.58 -13.33 17.59
N THR A 175 6.80 -12.99 17.99
CA THR A 175 7.50 -11.77 17.60
C THR A 175 8.59 -12.11 16.61
N ALA A 176 8.94 -11.17 15.74
CA ALA A 176 10.07 -11.29 14.84
C ALA A 176 11.29 -10.54 15.39
N THR A 177 12.47 -11.13 15.22
CA THR A 177 13.75 -10.48 15.55
C THR A 177 14.27 -9.60 14.41
N ALA A 178 13.73 -9.79 13.20
CA ALA A 178 14.07 -9.02 12.01
C ALA A 178 12.83 -8.91 11.09
N PRO A 179 12.70 -7.82 10.32
CA PRO A 179 11.63 -7.69 9.33
C PRO A 179 11.75 -8.76 8.23
N THR A 180 10.61 -9.31 7.82
CA THR A 180 10.51 -10.27 6.73
C THR A 180 9.36 -9.89 5.81
N ARG A 181 9.43 -10.29 4.53
CA ARG A 181 8.35 -10.05 3.58
C ARG A 181 7.06 -10.70 4.07
N PHE A 182 5.96 -9.97 3.99
CA PHE A 182 4.65 -10.42 4.43
C PHE A 182 3.57 -10.04 3.42
N VAL A 183 2.46 -10.77 3.52
CA VAL A 183 1.22 -10.46 2.79
C VAL A 183 0.12 -10.09 3.77
N LEU A 184 -0.83 -9.26 3.34
CA LEU A 184 -1.93 -8.79 4.15
C LEU A 184 -3.28 -9.05 3.47
N ARG A 185 -4.22 -9.62 4.22
CA ARG A 185 -5.63 -9.68 3.82
C ARG A 185 -6.45 -8.83 4.77
N LEU A 186 -7.24 -7.92 4.23
CA LEU A 186 -8.00 -6.95 5.02
C LEU A 186 -9.42 -6.81 4.50
N ARG A 187 -10.35 -6.85 5.43
CA ARG A 187 -11.74 -6.43 5.24
C ARG A 187 -11.95 -5.13 6.00
N VAL A 188 -12.37 -4.10 5.28
CA VAL A 188 -12.83 -2.83 5.81
C VAL A 188 -14.35 -2.82 5.71
N THR A 189 -15.04 -2.78 6.85
CA THR A 189 -16.48 -2.64 6.89
C THR A 189 -16.86 -1.21 7.30
N ASP A 190 -17.64 -0.54 6.46
CA ASP A 190 -18.33 0.70 6.83
C ASP A 190 -19.67 0.36 7.48
N THR A 191 -19.85 0.77 8.73
CA THR A 191 -21.09 0.53 9.48
C THR A 191 -22.18 1.57 9.21
N ARG A 192 -21.90 2.60 8.40
CA ARG A 192 -22.90 3.62 8.05
C ARG A 192 -23.90 3.11 7.02
N GLU A 193 -25.17 3.17 7.38
CA GLU A 193 -26.28 2.98 6.44
C GLU A 193 -26.43 4.17 5.48
N THR A 194 -26.18 5.39 5.96
CA THR A 194 -26.35 6.61 5.16
C THR A 194 -25.02 7.11 4.62
N LYS A 195 -24.96 7.28 3.29
CA LYS A 195 -23.74 7.70 2.56
C LYS A 195 -22.52 6.82 2.91
N PRO A 196 -22.61 5.51 2.68
CA PRO A 196 -21.47 4.63 2.87
C PRO A 196 -20.31 5.02 1.96
N ALA A 197 -19.11 4.60 2.34
CA ALA A 197 -17.95 4.72 1.49
C ALA A 197 -18.17 3.98 0.17
N ASN A 198 -17.69 4.59 -0.91
CA ASN A 198 -17.87 4.08 -2.27
C ASN A 198 -16.55 3.66 -2.91
N SER A 199 -15.43 3.74 -2.17
CA SER A 199 -14.10 3.40 -2.66
C SER A 199 -13.10 3.26 -1.52
N LEU A 200 -12.10 2.40 -1.73
CA LEU A 200 -10.96 2.21 -0.85
C LEU A 200 -9.84 3.24 -1.06
N VAL A 201 -9.90 4.07 -2.09
CA VAL A 201 -8.74 4.86 -2.56
C VAL A 201 -8.12 5.78 -1.50
N ASP A 202 -8.92 6.35 -0.60
CA ASP A 202 -8.42 7.20 0.50
C ASP A 202 -8.23 6.39 1.81
N ILE A 203 -8.67 5.13 1.84
CA ILE A 203 -8.67 4.25 3.02
C ILE A 203 -7.37 3.45 3.09
N VAL A 204 -6.89 2.93 1.94
CA VAL A 204 -5.80 1.94 1.89
C VAL A 204 -4.56 2.43 2.61
N LYS A 205 -4.01 3.59 2.20
CA LYS A 205 -2.73 4.05 2.70
C LYS A 205 -2.71 4.27 4.22
N PRO A 206 -3.57 5.11 4.81
CA PRO A 206 -3.55 5.32 6.26
C PRO A 206 -3.85 4.04 7.05
N THR A 207 -4.71 3.17 6.51
CA THR A 207 -5.06 1.91 7.19
C THR A 207 -3.90 0.93 7.21
N LEU A 208 -3.20 0.75 6.09
CA LEU A 208 -2.01 -0.08 6.04
C LEU A 208 -0.91 0.48 6.94
N ASP A 209 -0.61 1.78 6.83
CA ASP A 209 0.38 2.44 7.67
C ASP A 209 0.08 2.20 9.15
N GLY A 210 -1.19 2.31 9.57
CA GLY A 210 -1.63 2.09 10.94
C GLY A 210 -1.55 0.64 11.41
N ILE A 211 -2.00 -0.31 10.58
CA ILE A 211 -1.95 -1.76 10.89
C ILE A 211 -0.50 -2.21 11.00
N ILE A 212 0.33 -1.90 10.00
CA ILE A 212 1.73 -2.33 9.96
C ILE A 212 2.49 -1.72 11.15
N SER A 213 2.26 -0.43 11.44
CA SER A 213 2.80 0.23 12.63
C SER A 213 2.36 -0.43 13.94
N ALA A 214 1.13 -0.96 14.01
CA ALA A 214 0.63 -1.61 15.21
C ALA A 214 1.33 -2.94 15.51
N TYR A 215 1.85 -3.63 14.49
CA TYR A 215 2.60 -4.88 14.63
C TYR A 215 4.12 -4.69 14.67
N HIS A 216 4.58 -3.46 14.87
CA HIS A 216 5.94 -3.14 15.26
C HIS A 216 6.01 -2.69 16.72
N SER A 217 7.10 -2.96 17.41
CA SER A 217 7.44 -2.22 18.64
C SER A 217 8.33 -1.03 18.32
N HIS A 218 8.12 0.08 19.03
CA HIS A 218 8.96 1.27 18.89
C HIS A 218 10.35 1.03 19.47
N GLU A 219 11.39 1.43 18.73
CA GLU A 219 12.78 1.45 19.20
C GLU A 219 13.49 2.77 18.85
N GLY A 220 14.68 2.95 19.43
CA GLY A 220 15.55 4.11 19.19
C GLY A 220 15.31 5.30 20.11
N SER A 221 14.35 5.22 21.04
CA SER A 221 14.15 6.18 22.14
C SER A 221 13.46 5.50 23.33
N ASP A 222 13.24 6.25 24.41
CA ASP A 222 12.42 5.84 25.56
C ASP A 222 10.91 6.05 25.35
N GLY A 223 10.50 6.47 24.15
CA GLY A 223 9.11 6.72 23.75
C GLY A 223 8.43 7.92 24.40
N VAL A 224 9.10 8.70 25.27
CA VAL A 224 8.45 9.79 26.03
C VAL A 224 8.00 10.92 25.10
N ALA A 225 8.90 11.37 24.22
CA ALA A 225 8.60 12.46 23.29
C ALA A 225 7.59 12.04 22.22
N GLU A 226 7.65 10.79 21.76
CA GLU A 226 6.68 10.21 20.83
C GLU A 226 5.29 10.14 21.47
N ALA A 227 5.18 9.58 22.68
CA ALA A 227 3.92 9.49 23.40
C ALA A 227 3.31 10.86 23.72
N GLN A 228 4.13 11.86 24.06
CA GLN A 228 3.65 13.22 24.27
C GLN A 228 2.98 13.79 23.00
N ARG A 229 3.59 13.61 21.82
CA ARG A 229 3.00 14.12 20.57
C ARG A 229 1.73 13.36 20.18
N LEU A 230 1.64 12.07 20.50
CA LEU A 230 0.42 11.29 20.28
C LEU A 230 -0.70 11.72 21.24
N GLU A 231 -0.38 12.06 22.50
CA GLU A 231 -1.30 12.66 23.46
C GLU A 231 -1.80 14.03 22.97
N GLU A 232 -0.91 14.91 22.50
CA GLU A 232 -1.25 16.20 21.88
C GLU A 232 -2.15 16.04 20.63
N ALA A 233 -2.02 14.90 19.93
CA ALA A 233 -2.88 14.53 18.81
C ALA A 233 -4.23 13.90 19.23
N GLY A 234 -4.49 13.76 20.54
CA GLY A 234 -5.76 13.30 21.10
C GLY A 234 -5.92 11.78 21.17
N LEU A 235 -4.84 10.99 21.08
CA LEU A 235 -4.95 9.53 21.04
C LEU A 235 -5.15 8.87 22.42
N GLY A 236 -4.92 9.59 23.51
CA GLY A 236 -5.02 9.05 24.88
C GLY A 236 -3.95 9.60 25.80
N SER A 237 -3.78 8.97 26.97
CA SER A 237 -2.79 9.41 27.96
C SER A 237 -1.37 9.07 27.52
N ARG A 238 -0.42 9.98 27.77
CA ARG A 238 1.01 9.75 27.49
C ARG A 238 1.56 8.48 28.11
N ALA A 239 1.15 8.15 29.34
CA ALA A 239 1.63 6.96 30.04
C ALA A 239 1.24 5.68 29.30
N THR A 240 -0.05 5.55 28.96
CA THR A 240 -0.57 4.41 28.18
C THR A 240 0.03 4.35 26.78
N LEU A 241 0.15 5.48 26.09
CA LEU A 241 0.70 5.53 24.74
C LEU A 241 2.17 5.12 24.71
N ARG A 242 2.96 5.53 25.72
CA ARG A 242 4.35 5.11 25.87
C ARG A 242 4.46 3.61 26.11
N GLU A 243 3.63 3.07 27.00
CA GLU A 243 3.59 1.63 27.26
C GLU A 243 3.24 0.85 25.99
N GLN A 244 2.19 1.27 25.26
CA GLN A 244 1.80 0.64 23.99
C GLN A 244 2.91 0.72 22.94
N LEU A 245 3.57 1.87 22.77
CA LEU A 245 4.68 2.03 21.82
C LEU A 245 5.81 1.05 22.10
N LEU A 246 6.19 0.87 23.37
CA LEU A 246 7.34 0.05 23.77
C LEU A 246 7.00 -1.42 24.01
N ASP A 247 5.73 -1.81 23.91
CA ASP A 247 5.30 -3.18 24.16
C ASP A 247 5.83 -4.14 23.09
N GLY A 248 6.93 -4.82 23.41
CA GLY A 248 7.60 -5.79 22.54
C GLY A 248 6.74 -7.00 22.16
N ARG A 249 5.65 -7.28 22.89
CA ARG A 249 4.73 -8.39 22.54
C ARG A 249 4.06 -8.16 21.19
N TRP A 250 4.01 -6.92 20.71
CA TRP A 250 3.40 -6.57 19.42
C TRP A 250 4.35 -6.64 18.24
N ALA A 251 5.64 -6.90 18.45
CA ALA A 251 6.67 -6.86 17.42
C ALA A 251 6.63 -8.07 16.46
N ALA A 252 5.47 -8.47 15.93
CA ALA A 252 5.36 -9.53 14.92
C ALA A 252 6.10 -9.18 13.62
N LEU A 253 6.23 -7.90 13.29
CA LEU A 253 7.00 -7.41 12.14
C LEU A 253 8.38 -6.86 12.57
N GLY A 254 8.79 -7.12 13.81
CA GLY A 254 10.03 -6.64 14.40
C GLY A 254 9.95 -5.24 15.01
N ALA A 255 11.03 -4.82 15.65
CA ALA A 255 11.17 -3.48 16.20
C ALA A 255 11.63 -2.50 15.12
N THR A 256 11.12 -1.27 15.15
CA THR A 256 11.62 -0.16 14.32
C THR A 256 11.28 1.18 14.96
N ARG A 257 11.90 2.26 14.47
CA ARG A 257 11.51 3.61 14.86
C ARG A 257 10.23 4.05 14.14
N VAL A 258 9.10 3.48 14.59
CA VAL A 258 7.75 3.63 13.99
C VAL A 258 7.26 5.07 14.01
N VAL A 259 7.58 5.84 15.04
CA VAL A 259 7.12 7.22 15.21
C VAL A 259 8.32 8.16 15.18
N ARG A 260 8.26 9.16 14.30
CA ARG A 260 9.31 10.16 14.13
C ARG A 260 8.74 11.58 14.27
N PRO A 261 9.53 12.56 14.72
CA PRO A 261 9.12 13.95 14.69
C PRO A 261 8.83 14.39 13.25
N SER A 262 7.75 15.13 13.05
CA SER A 262 7.52 15.84 11.80
C SER A 262 8.16 17.24 11.82
N THR A 263 8.36 17.79 10.63
CA THR A 263 8.79 19.18 10.43
C THR A 263 7.65 20.17 10.66
N ALA A 264 6.40 19.71 10.61
CA ALA A 264 5.24 20.47 11.05
C ALA A 264 5.10 20.36 12.58
N ALA A 265 5.04 21.51 13.27
CA ALA A 265 4.96 21.59 14.72
C ALA A 265 3.81 20.73 15.28
N GLY A 266 4.08 19.98 16.36
CA GLY A 266 3.09 19.15 17.04
C GLY A 266 2.62 17.92 16.26
N ARG A 267 3.27 17.55 15.15
CA ARG A 267 2.88 16.38 14.35
C ARG A 267 3.92 15.26 14.42
N VAL A 268 3.42 14.03 14.36
CA VAL A 268 4.23 12.81 14.17
C VAL A 268 4.20 12.38 12.72
N ARG A 269 5.26 11.70 12.28
CA ARG A 269 5.27 10.88 11.07
C ARG A 269 5.35 9.42 11.47
N TRP A 270 4.60 8.59 10.77
CA TRP A 270 4.64 7.15 10.91
C TRP A 270 5.59 6.59 9.85
N TYR A 271 6.47 5.69 10.28
CA TYR A 271 7.48 5.02 9.46
C TYR A 271 7.38 3.51 9.74
N PRO A 272 6.28 2.86 9.33
CA PRO A 272 6.25 1.41 9.26
C PRO A 272 7.33 0.87 8.32
N LEU A 273 7.64 -0.43 8.41
CA LEU A 273 8.44 -1.12 7.40
C LEU A 273 7.51 -1.72 6.34
N ASP A 274 6.72 -0.85 5.71
CA ASP A 274 5.70 -1.20 4.71
C ASP A 274 6.30 -1.61 3.36
N ASP A 275 7.58 -1.36 3.13
CA ASP A 275 8.36 -1.92 2.00
C ASP A 275 8.47 -3.45 2.04
N PHE A 276 8.28 -4.06 3.21
CA PHE A 276 8.18 -5.52 3.37
C PHE A 276 6.77 -6.06 3.08
N CYS A 277 5.76 -5.20 2.92
CA CYS A 277 4.43 -5.60 2.46
C CYS A 277 4.48 -5.82 0.94
N VAL A 278 4.72 -7.06 0.53
CA VAL A 278 4.88 -7.42 -0.88
C VAL A 278 3.56 -7.69 -1.58
N ALA A 279 2.49 -7.96 -0.83
CA ALA A 279 1.15 -8.07 -1.38
C ALA A 279 0.08 -7.72 -0.35
N ALA A 280 -1.01 -7.12 -0.80
CA ALA A 280 -2.22 -7.04 0.00
C ALA A 280 -3.49 -7.20 -0.83
N HIS A 281 -4.49 -7.83 -0.24
CA HIS A 281 -5.86 -7.89 -0.74
C HIS A 281 -6.79 -7.21 0.26
N ILE A 282 -7.47 -6.15 -0.20
CA ILE A 282 -8.29 -5.29 0.64
C ILE A 282 -9.69 -5.22 0.06
N THR A 283 -10.70 -5.48 0.88
CA THR A 283 -12.13 -5.43 0.50
C THR A 283 -12.87 -4.36 1.28
N LEU A 284 -13.86 -3.74 0.63
CA LEU A 284 -14.81 -2.82 1.24
C LEU A 284 -16.19 -3.46 1.29
N SER A 285 -16.71 -3.65 2.49
CA SER A 285 -18.09 -4.05 2.75
C SER A 285 -18.87 -2.94 3.43
N VAL A 286 -20.19 -2.93 3.23
CA VAL A 286 -21.13 -2.08 3.97
C VAL A 286 -22.03 -3.01 4.77
N ASP A 287 -22.08 -2.81 6.08
CA ASP A 287 -22.93 -3.60 6.97
C ASP A 287 -23.61 -2.66 7.97
N GLY A 288 -24.91 -2.43 7.79
CA GLY A 288 -25.69 -1.43 8.53
C GLY A 288 -25.84 -1.71 10.04
N SER A 289 -25.35 -2.84 10.51
CA SER A 289 -25.47 -3.25 11.91
C SER A 289 -24.19 -3.93 12.36
N ALA A 290 -23.27 -3.18 12.99
CA ALA A 290 -22.29 -3.83 13.83
C ALA A 290 -23.05 -4.56 14.94
N ALA A 291 -22.80 -5.87 15.11
CA ALA A 291 -23.42 -6.66 16.17
C ALA A 291 -22.94 -6.28 17.59
N ASP A 292 -22.12 -5.22 17.70
CA ASP A 292 -21.56 -4.68 18.93
C ASP A 292 -22.10 -3.26 19.17
N ASP A 293 -22.18 -2.84 20.45
CA ASP A 293 -22.65 -1.51 20.85
C ASP A 293 -21.60 -0.40 20.62
N HIS A 294 -20.56 -0.64 19.79
CA HIS A 294 -19.47 0.32 19.61
C HIS A 294 -19.84 1.37 18.55
N HIS A 295 -19.80 2.64 18.93
CA HIS A 295 -20.14 3.80 18.09
C HIS A 295 -19.18 4.08 16.91
N ALA A 296 -18.12 3.28 16.77
CA ALA A 296 -17.10 3.50 15.75
C ALA A 296 -17.68 3.19 14.37
N ARG A 297 -17.34 3.99 13.36
CA ARG A 297 -17.82 3.80 11.98
C ARG A 297 -17.27 2.54 11.33
N TRP A 298 -16.01 2.20 11.60
CA TRP A 298 -15.33 1.19 10.83
C TRP A 298 -15.14 -0.06 11.66
N ARG A 299 -15.20 -1.22 10.99
CA ARG A 299 -14.69 -2.48 11.54
C ARG A 299 -13.59 -2.99 10.63
N LEU A 300 -12.43 -3.28 11.22
CA LEU A 300 -11.31 -3.88 10.51
C LEU A 300 -11.18 -5.33 10.95
N SER A 301 -11.11 -6.23 9.96
CA SER A 301 -10.73 -7.62 10.18
C SER A 301 -9.62 -7.96 9.21
N GLY A 302 -8.55 -8.58 9.68
CA GLY A 302 -7.42 -8.87 8.83
C GLY A 302 -6.47 -9.92 9.36
N GLU A 303 -5.64 -10.39 8.45
CA GLU A 303 -4.60 -11.37 8.67
C GLU A 303 -3.31 -10.89 8.02
N LEU A 304 -2.21 -11.04 8.74
CA LEU A 304 -0.86 -10.90 8.22
C LEU A 304 -0.20 -12.27 8.23
N ALA A 305 0.47 -12.63 7.15
CA ALA A 305 1.19 -13.89 7.02
C ALA A 305 2.55 -13.67 6.35
N GLU A 306 3.50 -14.56 6.62
CA GLU A 306 4.77 -14.63 5.88
C GLU A 306 4.49 -14.74 4.37
N ALA A 307 5.28 -14.05 3.55
CA ALA A 307 5.13 -14.12 2.10
C ALA A 307 6.00 -15.23 1.51
N ILE A 308 5.38 -16.21 0.85
CA ILE A 308 6.08 -17.28 0.14
C ILE A 308 5.96 -17.02 -1.37
N PRO A 309 7.06 -16.93 -2.14
CA PRO A 309 6.99 -16.79 -3.59
C PRO A 309 6.21 -17.93 -4.26
N VAL A 310 5.44 -17.60 -5.29
CA VAL A 310 4.86 -18.56 -6.25
C VAL A 310 5.85 -18.65 -7.41
N HIS A 311 6.28 -19.88 -7.73
CA HIS A 311 7.27 -20.16 -8.78
C HIS A 311 6.72 -19.89 -10.18
#